data_AF-A0A0S8KDP9-F1
#
_entry.id   AF-A0A0S8KDP9-F1
#
_cell.length_a   1.000
_cell.length_b   1.000
_cell.length_c   1.000
_cell.angle_alpha   90.00
_cell.angle_beta   90.00
_cell.angle_gamma   90.00
#
_symmetry.space_group_name_H-M   'P 1'
#
loop_
_entity.id
_entity.type
_entity.pdbx_description
1 polymer ?
#
loop_
_entity_poly.entity_id
_entity_poly.type
_entity_poly.pdbx_seq_one_letter_code
_entity_poly.pdbx_strand_id
1 'polypeptide(L)'
;MRETTFVVMLSLVLLSVEVLADVPNQNGYQGTLNNERSMAPDTTVSVAERYLEQAAQKSHRNKIIAGTSGLMIGAGMIIWGTTSSDEAGGDGEGSAGAILAGGLLGGVAALTMLIPCPAEKELEKVRTITDQEERDRVSKGALLSLAQKARKQRLIIGTIFGATSLLYLTLRPMKEMIVDIDVIVDHWGNVWRLPVPKEVDSAWNDYYGLAYGALAIYSFLHKTPEEMARKGYMLEQQNKLGIRFDINPAGHSKIALVRSF
;
A
#
# COMPACT_ATOMS: atom_id res chain seq x y z
N MET A 1 -24.27 15.78 0.85
CA MET A 1 -22.96 16.50 0.91
C MET A 1 -21.95 15.94 1.91
N ARG A 2 -22.34 15.27 3.01
CA ARG A 2 -21.37 14.64 3.93
C ARG A 2 -20.66 13.41 3.34
N GLU A 3 -21.31 12.66 2.45
CA GLU A 3 -20.78 11.41 1.88
C GLU A 3 -19.85 11.62 0.67
N THR A 4 -20.10 12.64 -0.16
CA THR A 4 -19.28 13.03 -1.31
C THR A 4 -17.82 13.34 -0.97
N THR A 5 -17.51 13.54 0.31
CA THR A 5 -16.22 14.08 0.74
C THR A 5 -15.44 13.16 1.64
N PHE A 6 -16.10 12.20 2.29
CA PHE A 6 -15.45 10.95 2.68
C PHE A 6 -14.85 10.24 1.46
N VAL A 7 -15.46 10.43 0.28
CA VAL A 7 -15.00 9.91 -1.00
C VAL A 7 -13.78 10.66 -1.53
N VAL A 8 -13.74 11.99 -1.46
CA VAL A 8 -12.51 12.74 -1.79
C VAL A 8 -11.37 12.38 -0.83
N MET A 9 -11.67 12.12 0.45
CA MET A 9 -10.68 11.70 1.46
C MET A 9 -10.19 10.28 1.25
N LEU A 10 -11.07 9.30 1.00
CA LEU A 10 -10.64 7.93 0.69
C LEU A 10 -9.93 7.89 -0.67
N SER A 11 -10.37 8.69 -1.66
CA SER A 11 -9.64 8.89 -2.91
C SER A 11 -8.25 9.48 -2.66
N LEU A 12 -8.06 10.35 -1.67
CA LEU A 12 -6.75 10.86 -1.24
C LEU A 12 -5.91 9.79 -0.49
N VAL A 13 -6.52 8.90 0.30
CA VAL A 13 -5.87 7.70 0.88
C VAL A 13 -5.41 6.75 -0.22
N LEU A 14 -6.22 6.60 -1.27
CA LEU A 14 -5.90 5.79 -2.44
C LEU A 14 -4.84 6.46 -3.32
N LEU A 15 -4.95 7.78 -3.53
CA LEU A 15 -3.96 8.61 -4.24
C LEU A 15 -2.63 8.64 -3.51
N SER A 16 -2.60 8.50 -2.19
CA SER A 16 -1.34 8.37 -1.47
C SER A 16 -0.70 6.99 -1.59
N VAL A 17 -1.52 5.96 -1.76
CA VAL A 17 -1.06 4.64 -2.24
C VAL A 17 -0.63 4.69 -3.72
N GLU A 18 -1.15 5.60 -4.54
CA GLU A 18 -0.71 5.86 -5.93
C GLU A 18 0.50 6.81 -6.06
N VAL A 19 0.70 7.77 -5.15
CA VAL A 19 1.94 8.58 -5.06
C VAL A 19 3.10 7.71 -4.53
N LEU A 20 2.77 6.59 -3.89
CA LEU A 20 3.67 5.45 -3.69
C LEU A 20 3.93 4.64 -4.99
N ALA A 21 3.11 4.81 -6.03
CA ALA A 21 3.07 4.02 -7.27
C ALA A 21 3.56 4.74 -8.55
N ASP A 22 3.79 6.05 -8.55
CA ASP A 22 4.40 6.78 -9.68
C ASP A 22 5.74 7.40 -9.22
N VAL A 23 6.90 7.01 -9.75
CA VAL A 23 7.21 6.81 -11.17
C VAL A 23 7.68 5.38 -11.46
N PRO A 24 7.05 4.63 -12.38
CA PRO A 24 7.59 3.43 -12.99
C PRO A 24 8.69 3.85 -13.97
N ASN A 25 9.84 4.27 -13.45
CA ASN A 25 11.04 4.22 -14.27
C ASN A 25 11.63 2.81 -14.16
N GLN A 26 10.99 1.84 -14.81
CA GLN A 26 11.67 0.56 -15.08
C GLN A 26 12.92 0.76 -15.95
N ASN A 27 12.97 1.83 -16.77
CA ASN A 27 14.21 2.26 -17.43
C ASN A 27 15.24 2.84 -16.42
N GLY A 28 14.81 3.20 -15.21
CA GLY A 28 15.63 3.75 -14.15
C GLY A 28 16.46 2.70 -13.42
N TYR A 29 16.05 1.43 -13.40
CA TYR A 29 16.93 0.36 -12.91
C TYR A 29 18.16 0.16 -13.82
N GLN A 30 18.02 0.36 -15.14
CA GLN A 30 19.16 0.42 -16.05
C GLN A 30 19.85 1.80 -16.02
N GLY A 31 19.09 2.88 -15.81
CA GLY A 31 19.61 4.26 -15.75
C GLY A 31 20.51 4.55 -14.55
N THR A 32 20.18 4.07 -13.35
CA THR A 32 21.06 4.23 -12.17
C THR A 32 22.31 3.36 -12.26
N LEU A 33 22.19 2.13 -12.80
CA LEU A 33 23.38 1.30 -13.09
C LEU A 33 24.29 1.91 -14.17
N ASN A 34 23.73 2.66 -15.12
CA ASN A 34 24.51 3.32 -16.16
C ASN A 34 25.15 4.64 -15.68
N ASN A 35 24.53 5.37 -14.74
CA ASN A 35 25.14 6.57 -14.15
C ASN A 35 26.19 6.27 -13.07
N GLU A 36 26.06 5.14 -12.34
CA GLU A 36 27.10 4.69 -11.39
C GLU A 36 28.33 4.09 -12.08
N ARG A 37 28.28 3.85 -13.40
CA ARG A 37 29.41 3.32 -14.17
C ARG A 37 30.59 4.30 -14.31
N SER A 38 30.41 5.56 -13.92
CA SER A 38 31.49 6.57 -13.86
C SER A 38 32.11 6.72 -12.46
N MET A 39 31.57 6.04 -11.44
CA MET A 39 32.22 5.93 -10.13
C MET A 39 32.95 4.59 -10.13
N ALA A 40 34.28 4.62 -10.07
CA ALA A 40 35.07 3.40 -9.94
C ALA A 40 34.46 2.55 -8.81
N PRO A 41 34.06 1.29 -9.08
CA PRO A 41 33.35 0.49 -8.10
C PRO A 41 34.23 0.38 -6.87
N ASP A 42 33.77 0.94 -5.76
CA ASP A 42 34.43 0.76 -4.48
C ASP A 42 34.32 -0.73 -4.16
N THR A 43 35.39 -1.47 -4.46
CA THR A 43 35.43 -2.95 -4.38
C THR A 43 35.17 -3.48 -2.97
N THR A 44 35.08 -2.58 -2.00
CA THR A 44 34.83 -2.87 -0.58
C THR A 44 33.36 -3.19 -0.27
N VAL A 45 32.39 -2.78 -1.10
CA VAL A 45 30.96 -3.00 -0.79
C VAL A 45 30.43 -4.24 -1.49
N SER A 46 29.84 -5.17 -0.73
CA SER A 46 29.21 -6.36 -1.30
C SER A 46 28.04 -5.99 -2.23
N VAL A 47 27.84 -6.77 -3.28
CA VAL A 47 26.64 -6.65 -4.14
C VAL A 47 25.36 -6.79 -3.33
N ALA A 48 25.28 -7.72 -2.38
CA ALA A 48 24.09 -7.91 -1.55
C ALA A 48 23.83 -6.69 -0.67
N GLU A 49 24.89 -6.09 -0.11
CA GLU A 49 24.82 -4.88 0.70
C GLU A 49 24.29 -3.68 -0.11
N ARG A 50 24.74 -3.50 -1.36
CA ARG A 50 24.21 -2.45 -2.25
C ARG A 50 22.71 -2.60 -2.51
N TYR A 51 22.22 -3.81 -2.78
CA TYR A 51 20.77 -4.03 -2.95
C TYR A 51 19.98 -3.82 -1.66
N LEU A 52 20.57 -4.16 -0.51
CA LEU A 52 19.95 -3.92 0.80
C LEU A 52 19.85 -2.42 1.10
N GLU A 53 20.91 -1.66 0.79
CA GLU A 53 20.93 -0.21 0.91
C GLU A 53 19.92 0.46 -0.01
N GLN A 54 19.84 0.04 -1.28
CA GLN A 54 18.82 0.53 -2.21
C GLN A 54 17.40 0.21 -1.73
N ALA A 55 17.18 -0.98 -1.16
CA ALA A 55 15.89 -1.35 -0.59
C ALA A 55 15.56 -0.46 0.61
N ALA A 56 16.51 -0.25 1.53
CA ALA A 56 16.34 0.62 2.69
C ALA A 56 16.03 2.07 2.30
N GLN A 57 16.77 2.64 1.34
CA GLN A 57 16.56 4.01 0.87
C GLN A 57 15.19 4.18 0.21
N LYS A 58 14.76 3.22 -0.62
CA LYS A 58 13.42 3.24 -1.24
C LYS A 58 12.33 3.09 -0.19
N SER A 59 12.50 2.17 0.76
CA SER A 59 11.55 1.95 1.87
C SER A 59 11.44 3.20 2.75
N HIS A 60 12.55 3.88 3.04
CA HIS A 60 12.59 5.16 3.74
C HIS A 60 11.79 6.25 3.02
N ARG A 61 12.03 6.43 1.72
CA ARG A 61 11.31 7.43 0.92
C ARG A 61 9.82 7.13 0.86
N ASN A 62 9.47 5.86 0.63
CA ASN A 62 8.08 5.41 0.60
C ASN A 62 7.38 5.63 1.94
N LYS A 63 8.08 5.41 3.07
CA LYS A 63 7.59 5.70 4.42
C LYS A 63 7.30 7.18 4.62
N ILE A 64 8.18 8.07 4.18
CA ILE A 64 7.97 9.53 4.28
C ILE A 64 6.75 9.93 3.46
N ILE A 65 6.65 9.47 2.21
CA ILE A 65 5.51 9.78 1.33
C ILE A 65 4.19 9.29 1.94
N ALA A 66 4.16 8.03 2.40
CA ALA A 66 3.00 7.43 3.05
C ALA A 66 2.61 8.14 4.35
N GLY A 67 3.59 8.54 5.16
CA GLY A 67 3.36 9.25 6.40
C GLY A 67 2.84 10.66 6.19
N THR A 68 3.48 11.42 5.30
CA THR A 68 3.04 12.80 4.97
C THR A 68 1.62 12.81 4.41
N SER A 69 1.30 11.87 3.53
CA SER A 69 -0.05 11.75 3.01
C SER A 69 -1.07 11.36 4.07
N GLY A 70 -0.77 10.37 4.90
CA GLY A 70 -1.64 9.98 6.01
C GLY A 70 -1.90 11.13 6.99
N LEU A 71 -0.89 11.97 7.25
CA LEU A 71 -1.03 13.19 8.05
C LEU A 71 -1.95 14.21 7.40
N MET A 72 -1.79 14.48 6.11
CA MET A 72 -2.63 15.43 5.37
C MET A 72 -4.11 14.99 5.37
N ILE A 73 -4.35 13.70 5.17
CA ILE A 73 -5.70 13.14 5.18
C ILE A 73 -6.29 13.20 6.59
N GLY A 74 -5.51 12.81 7.61
CA GLY A 74 -5.94 12.89 9.01
C GLY A 74 -6.30 14.30 9.43
N ALA A 75 -5.45 15.29 9.10
CA ALA A 75 -5.71 16.70 9.36
C ALA A 75 -6.95 17.20 8.61
N GLY A 76 -7.11 16.81 7.34
CA GLY A 76 -8.30 17.11 6.56
C GLY A 76 -9.58 16.59 7.21
N MET A 77 -9.57 15.36 7.73
CA MET A 77 -10.73 14.76 8.41
C MET A 77 -11.06 15.46 9.73
N ILE A 78 -10.06 15.94 10.46
CA ILE A 78 -10.29 16.73 11.67
C ILE A 78 -10.93 18.07 11.32
N ILE A 79 -10.36 18.81 10.36
CA ILE A 79 -10.90 20.11 9.91
C ILE A 79 -12.36 19.92 9.45
N TRP A 80 -12.60 18.90 8.63
CA TRP A 80 -13.94 18.51 8.19
C TRP A 80 -14.90 18.28 9.35
N GLY A 81 -14.49 17.45 10.30
CA GLY A 81 -15.31 17.13 11.46
C GLY A 81 -15.68 18.38 12.25
N THR A 82 -14.74 19.32 12.41
CA THR A 82 -14.96 20.58 13.14
C THR A 82 -15.81 21.61 12.39
N THR A 83 -15.76 21.67 11.06
CA THR A 83 -16.60 22.63 10.31
C THR A 83 -18.01 22.11 10.10
N SER A 84 -18.16 20.79 9.97
CA SER A 84 -19.48 20.16 9.76
C SER A 84 -20.32 20.04 11.03
N SER A 85 -19.77 20.31 12.22
CA SER A 85 -20.52 20.39 13.48
C SER A 85 -21.29 21.70 13.63
N ASP A 86 -20.87 22.78 12.97
CA ASP A 86 -21.48 24.11 13.17
C ASP A 86 -22.67 24.35 12.23
N GLU A 87 -22.71 23.69 11.07
CA GLU A 87 -23.72 23.91 10.03
C GLU A 87 -24.96 23.01 10.13
N ALA A 88 -24.87 21.89 10.84
CA ALA A 88 -25.95 20.92 10.94
C ALA A 88 -26.47 20.87 12.37
N GLY A 89 -27.61 21.51 12.65
CA GLY A 89 -28.33 21.39 13.93
C GLY A 89 -28.86 19.98 14.25
N GLY A 90 -28.31 18.93 13.63
CA GLY A 90 -28.53 17.53 13.92
C GLY A 90 -27.41 16.98 14.79
N ASP A 91 -27.79 16.30 15.87
CA ASP A 91 -27.11 15.21 16.55
C ASP A 91 -25.69 14.95 16.03
N GLY A 92 -24.70 15.61 16.66
CA GLY A 92 -23.29 15.68 16.26
C GLY A 92 -22.50 14.35 16.22
N GLU A 93 -23.15 13.20 16.04
CA GLU A 93 -22.50 11.89 15.92
C GLU A 93 -21.58 11.80 14.69
N GLY A 94 -21.98 12.41 13.57
CA GLY A 94 -21.19 12.37 12.33
C GLY A 94 -19.86 13.15 12.41
N SER A 95 -19.82 14.26 13.15
CA SER A 95 -18.62 15.09 13.30
C SER A 95 -17.61 14.45 14.25
N ALA A 96 -18.07 13.88 15.36
CA ALA A 96 -17.22 13.18 16.32
C ALA A 96 -16.48 11.98 15.67
N GLY A 97 -17.18 11.20 14.84
CA GLY A 97 -16.58 10.09 14.09
C GLY A 97 -15.47 10.53 13.15
N ALA A 98 -15.65 11.63 12.42
CA ALA A 98 -14.65 12.17 11.51
C ALA A 98 -13.40 12.68 12.25
N ILE A 99 -13.56 13.36 13.38
CA ILE A 99 -12.45 13.85 14.21
C ILE A 99 -11.64 12.67 14.76
N LEU A 100 -12.31 11.66 15.30
CA LEU A 100 -11.64 10.47 15.84
C LEU A 100 -10.90 9.68 14.75
N ALA A 101 -11.53 9.48 13.58
CA ALA A 101 -10.90 8.83 12.44
C ALA A 101 -9.67 9.61 11.95
N GLY A 102 -9.80 10.93 11.82
CA GLY A 102 -8.71 11.82 11.42
C GLY A 102 -7.54 11.81 12.40
N GLY A 103 -7.84 11.86 13.70
CA GLY A 103 -6.84 11.75 14.77
C GLY A 103 -6.11 10.41 14.76
N LEU A 104 -6.82 9.30 14.57
CA LEU A 104 -6.23 7.96 14.50
C LEU A 104 -5.34 7.80 13.25
N LEU A 105 -5.81 8.24 12.09
CA LEU A 105 -5.03 8.20 10.85
C LEU A 105 -3.78 9.07 10.94
N GLY A 106 -3.93 10.32 11.43
CA GLY A 106 -2.80 11.22 11.63
C GLY A 106 -1.79 10.68 12.65
N GLY A 107 -2.27 10.08 13.75
CA GLY A 107 -1.43 9.45 14.76
C GLY A 107 -0.64 8.25 14.21
N VAL A 108 -1.30 7.36 13.49
CA VAL A 108 -0.62 6.21 12.83
C VAL A 108 0.38 6.71 11.80
N ALA A 109 0.05 7.72 11.01
CA ALA A 109 0.95 8.30 10.01
C ALA A 109 2.19 8.96 10.64
N ALA A 110 2.04 9.67 11.77
CA ALA A 110 3.18 10.20 12.51
C ALA A 110 4.08 9.08 13.06
N LEU A 111 3.47 8.03 13.64
CA LEU A 111 4.21 6.89 14.18
C LEU A 111 4.96 6.12 13.08
N THR A 112 4.36 5.93 11.91
CA THR A 112 5.04 5.25 10.80
C THR A 112 6.24 6.05 10.30
N MET A 113 6.21 7.38 10.30
CA MET A 113 7.39 8.20 9.96
C MET A 113 8.51 8.05 10.99
N LEU A 114 8.17 8.04 12.29
CA LEU A 114 9.13 7.99 13.39
C LEU A 114 9.82 6.63 13.51
N ILE A 115 9.12 5.53 13.23
CA ILE A 115 9.68 4.19 13.41
C ILE A 115 10.61 3.84 12.23
N PRO A 116 11.87 3.42 12.49
CA PRO A 116 12.77 2.99 11.42
C PRO A 116 12.22 1.73 10.75
N CYS A 117 12.29 1.70 9.42
CA CYS A 117 11.73 0.60 8.66
C CYS A 117 12.56 -0.69 8.88
N PRO A 118 11.98 -1.89 8.68
CA PRO A 118 12.72 -3.14 8.87
C PRO A 118 14.01 -3.21 8.02
N ALA A 119 14.00 -2.66 6.81
CA ALA A 119 15.18 -2.63 5.94
C ALA A 119 16.29 -1.71 6.48
N GLU A 120 15.95 -0.54 7.03
CA GLU A 120 16.91 0.35 7.72
C GLU A 120 17.56 -0.37 8.91
N LYS A 121 16.75 -1.06 9.72
CA LYS A 121 17.25 -1.81 10.89
C LYS A 121 18.21 -2.93 10.49
N GLU A 122 17.90 -3.67 9.44
CA GLU A 122 18.80 -4.74 8.96
C GLU A 122 20.07 -4.17 8.30
N LEU A 123 19.98 -3.03 7.59
CA LEU A 123 21.14 -2.35 7.04
C LEU A 123 22.08 -1.85 8.14
N GLU A 124 21.53 -1.24 9.20
CA GLU A 124 22.30 -0.79 10.35
C GLU A 124 23.05 -1.95 11.00
N LYS A 125 22.40 -3.10 11.21
CA LYS A 125 23.06 -4.32 11.70
C LYS A 125 24.20 -4.77 10.79
N VAL A 126 23.97 -4.82 9.47
CA VAL A 126 24.99 -5.23 8.49
C VAL A 126 26.21 -4.30 8.55
N ARG A 127 26.00 -2.99 8.69
CA ARG A 127 27.08 -2.00 8.77
C ARG A 127 27.94 -2.13 10.03
N THR A 128 27.43 -2.76 11.10
CA THR A 128 28.25 -3.02 12.30
C THR A 128 29.25 -4.17 12.14
N ILE A 129 29.13 -4.98 11.09
CA ILE A 129 30.00 -6.13 10.85
C ILE A 129 31.29 -5.68 10.14
N THR A 130 32.44 -5.96 10.75
CA THR A 130 33.75 -5.60 10.20
C THR A 130 34.25 -6.59 9.14
N ASP A 131 33.98 -7.89 9.32
CA ASP A 131 34.40 -8.92 8.38
C ASP A 131 33.56 -8.90 7.10
N GLN A 132 34.23 -8.86 5.95
CA GLN A 132 33.60 -8.72 4.64
C GLN A 132 32.79 -9.95 4.24
N GLU A 133 33.31 -11.15 4.51
CA GLU A 133 32.64 -12.40 4.14
C GLU A 133 31.38 -12.61 4.99
N GLU A 134 31.50 -12.36 6.29
CA GLU A 134 30.35 -12.39 7.18
C GLU A 134 29.31 -11.32 6.83
N ARG A 135 29.74 -10.08 6.52
CA ARG A 135 28.85 -8.99 6.11
C ARG A 135 28.06 -9.35 4.85
N ASP A 136 28.69 -9.97 3.86
CA ASP A 136 28.03 -10.45 2.64
C ASP A 136 27.00 -11.56 2.95
N ARG A 137 27.36 -12.53 3.79
CA ARG A 137 26.46 -13.62 4.22
C ARG A 137 25.22 -13.07 4.93
N VAL A 138 25.41 -12.14 5.88
CA VAL A 138 24.32 -11.54 6.65
C VAL A 138 23.44 -10.67 5.75
N SER A 139 24.03 -9.90 4.83
CA SER A 139 23.29 -9.09 3.85
C SER A 139 22.35 -9.94 2.98
N LYS A 140 22.83 -11.10 2.50
CA LYS A 140 22.00 -12.05 1.74
C LYS A 140 20.83 -12.59 2.56
N GLY A 141 21.11 -12.96 3.81
CA GLY A 141 20.08 -13.42 4.75
C GLY A 141 19.02 -12.34 5.02
N ALA A 142 19.46 -11.10 5.25
CA ALA A 142 18.62 -9.94 5.45
C ALA A 142 17.71 -9.69 4.23
N LEU A 143 18.27 -9.61 3.01
CA LEU A 143 17.48 -9.45 1.78
C LEU A 143 16.43 -10.54 1.59
N LEU A 144 16.79 -11.81 1.85
CA LEU A 144 15.87 -12.93 1.71
C LEU A 144 14.72 -12.83 2.71
N SER A 145 15.03 -12.57 3.98
CA SER A 145 14.04 -12.47 5.05
C SER A 145 13.12 -11.25 4.87
N LEU A 146 13.67 -10.09 4.48
CA LEU A 146 12.91 -8.88 4.18
C LEU A 146 11.95 -9.10 3.02
N ALA A 147 12.41 -9.69 1.92
CA ALA A 147 11.55 -9.99 0.77
C ALA A 147 10.44 -10.99 1.13
N GLN A 148 10.71 -12.01 1.94
CA GLN A 148 9.68 -12.95 2.40
C GLN A 148 8.66 -12.27 3.31
N LYS A 149 9.12 -11.44 4.25
CA LYS A 149 8.24 -10.68 5.16
C LYS A 149 7.37 -9.70 4.39
N ALA A 150 7.96 -8.92 3.48
CA ALA A 150 7.25 -7.96 2.64
C ALA A 150 6.21 -8.66 1.76
N ARG A 151 6.56 -9.80 1.14
CA ARG A 151 5.62 -10.64 0.40
C ARG A 151 4.45 -11.10 1.27
N LYS A 152 4.72 -11.63 2.47
CA LYS A 152 3.67 -12.10 3.39
C LYS A 152 2.74 -10.96 3.78
N GLN A 153 3.29 -9.80 4.15
CA GLN A 153 2.51 -8.63 4.53
C GLN A 153 1.63 -8.15 3.38
N ARG A 154 2.19 -8.06 2.17
CA ARG A 154 1.46 -7.70 0.96
C ARG A 154 0.29 -8.63 0.68
N LEU A 155 0.47 -9.95 0.84
CA LEU A 155 -0.62 -10.93 0.70
C LEU A 155 -1.71 -10.72 1.75
N ILE A 156 -1.33 -10.52 3.02
CA ILE A 156 -2.29 -10.26 4.11
C ILE A 156 -3.12 -9.01 3.82
N ILE A 157 -2.47 -7.91 3.44
CA ILE A 157 -3.13 -6.64 3.11
C ILE A 157 -4.08 -6.83 1.91
N GLY A 158 -3.61 -7.49 0.85
CA GLY A 158 -4.45 -7.80 -0.32
C GLY A 158 -5.66 -8.65 0.04
N THR A 159 -5.52 -9.63 0.93
CA THR A 159 -6.63 -10.45 1.42
C THR A 159 -7.63 -9.62 2.25
N ILE A 160 -7.15 -8.73 3.13
CA ILE A 160 -8.03 -7.86 3.91
C ILE A 160 -8.83 -6.94 2.99
N PHE A 161 -8.19 -6.29 2.02
CA PHE A 161 -8.88 -5.45 1.04
C PHE A 161 -9.85 -6.25 0.16
N GLY A 162 -9.47 -7.45 -0.27
CA GLY A 162 -10.35 -8.33 -1.03
C GLY A 162 -11.58 -8.76 -0.23
N ALA A 163 -11.40 -9.16 1.02
CA ALA A 163 -12.51 -9.53 1.90
C ALA A 163 -13.43 -8.33 2.19
N THR A 164 -12.86 -7.15 2.39
CA THR A 164 -13.62 -5.90 2.60
C THR A 164 -14.41 -5.53 1.35
N SER A 165 -13.81 -5.63 0.17
CA SER A 165 -14.48 -5.43 -1.13
C SER A 165 -15.68 -6.37 -1.30
N LEU A 166 -15.48 -7.67 -1.05
CA LEU A 166 -16.56 -8.65 -1.10
C LEU A 166 -17.65 -8.33 -0.09
N LEU A 167 -17.30 -7.91 1.12
CA LEU A 167 -18.26 -7.52 2.15
C LEU A 167 -19.14 -6.34 1.67
N TYR A 168 -18.54 -5.28 1.10
CA TYR A 168 -19.32 -4.16 0.55
C TYR A 168 -20.23 -4.58 -0.62
N LEU A 169 -19.73 -5.43 -1.52
CA LEU A 169 -20.50 -5.86 -2.70
C LEU A 169 -21.59 -6.89 -2.35
N THR A 170 -21.38 -7.74 -1.35
CA THR A 170 -22.31 -8.82 -0.97
C THR A 170 -23.31 -8.44 0.09
N LEU A 171 -23.02 -7.44 0.95
CA LEU A 171 -23.99 -6.94 1.93
C LEU A 171 -25.06 -6.02 1.31
N ARG A 172 -24.93 -5.67 0.03
CA ARG A 172 -25.89 -4.87 -0.75
C ARG A 172 -27.34 -5.34 -0.60
N PRO A 173 -27.71 -6.59 -0.95
CA PRO A 173 -29.10 -7.05 -0.91
C PRO A 173 -29.72 -7.09 0.50
N MET A 174 -28.90 -7.11 1.56
CA MET A 174 -29.42 -7.16 2.93
C MET A 174 -29.87 -5.79 3.45
N LYS A 175 -29.29 -4.69 2.95
CA LYS A 175 -29.71 -3.33 3.37
C LYS A 175 -30.98 -2.86 2.67
N GLU A 176 -31.20 -3.29 1.42
CA GLU A 176 -32.45 -3.00 0.68
C GLU A 176 -33.68 -3.67 1.32
N MET A 177 -33.50 -4.57 2.30
CA MET A 177 -34.56 -5.22 3.06
C MET A 177 -34.87 -4.54 4.41
N ILE A 178 -34.17 -3.46 4.77
CA ILE A 178 -34.51 -2.67 5.97
C ILE A 178 -35.64 -1.71 5.60
N VAL A 179 -36.87 -2.16 5.85
CA VAL A 179 -38.08 -1.36 5.70
C VAL A 179 -38.22 -0.48 6.95
N ASP A 180 -37.94 0.81 6.83
CA ASP A 180 -38.40 1.77 7.82
C ASP A 180 -39.91 1.92 7.70
N ILE A 181 -40.60 1.84 8.85
CA ILE A 181 -42.04 2.03 8.93
C ILE A 181 -42.27 3.50 9.28
N ASP A 182 -42.55 4.32 8.26
CA ASP A 182 -43.06 5.66 8.52
C ASP A 182 -44.52 5.59 8.94
N VAL A 183 -44.82 6.28 10.03
CA VAL A 183 -46.15 6.40 10.61
C VAL A 183 -46.75 7.70 10.10
N ILE A 184 -47.60 7.62 9.07
CA ILE A 184 -48.29 8.77 8.51
C ILE A 184 -49.67 8.86 9.18
N VAL A 185 -49.94 9.97 9.87
CA VAL A 185 -51.27 10.26 10.43
C VAL A 185 -52.03 11.16 9.45
N ASP A 186 -53.17 10.72 8.96
CA ASP A 186 -54.00 11.54 8.06
C ASP A 186 -54.79 12.61 8.85
N HIS A 187 -55.37 13.58 8.13
CA HIS A 187 -56.24 14.63 8.70
C HIS A 187 -57.49 14.13 9.43
N TRP A 188 -57.87 12.85 9.27
CA TRP A 188 -58.99 12.21 10.01
C TRP A 188 -58.50 11.44 11.24
N GLY A 189 -57.19 11.42 11.51
CA GLY A 189 -56.58 10.72 12.63
C GLY A 189 -56.27 9.24 12.37
N ASN A 190 -56.39 8.75 11.13
CA ASN A 190 -56.01 7.38 10.81
C ASN A 190 -54.49 7.26 10.66
N VAL A 191 -53.94 6.17 11.18
CA VAL A 191 -52.51 5.88 11.18
C VAL A 191 -52.20 4.88 10.07
N TRP A 192 -51.46 5.31 9.06
CA TRP A 192 -50.98 4.48 7.97
C TRP A 192 -49.49 4.17 8.18
N ARG A 193 -49.15 2.88 8.09
CA ARG A 193 -47.76 2.40 8.10
C ARG A 193 -47.41 2.04 6.67
N LEU A 194 -46.70 2.92 5.98
CA LEU A 194 -46.26 2.65 4.62
C LEU A 194 -44.76 2.30 4.64
N PRO A 195 -44.36 1.19 4.02
CA PRO A 195 -42.95 0.90 3.81
C PRO A 195 -42.41 1.96 2.83
N VAL A 196 -41.66 2.93 3.33
CA VAL A 196 -40.98 3.89 2.46
C VAL A 196 -39.59 3.31 2.19
N PRO A 197 -39.27 2.88 0.96
CA PRO A 197 -37.91 2.49 0.63
C PRO A 197 -37.06 3.76 0.76
N LYS A 198 -36.24 3.83 1.81
CA LYS A 198 -35.14 4.79 1.82
C LYS A 198 -34.17 4.33 0.75
N GLU A 199 -34.04 5.13 -0.32
CA GLU A 199 -32.88 5.04 -1.20
C GLU A 199 -31.65 5.36 -0.35
N VAL A 200 -31.11 4.34 0.33
CA VAL A 200 -29.75 4.39 0.82
C VAL A 200 -28.91 4.37 -0.44
N ASP A 201 -28.30 5.50 -0.81
CA ASP A 201 -27.50 5.70 -2.02
C ASP A 201 -26.58 4.49 -2.29
N SER A 202 -27.10 3.51 -3.05
CA SER A 202 -26.47 2.19 -3.20
C SER A 202 -25.17 2.29 -3.99
N ALA A 203 -25.04 3.36 -4.78
CA ALA A 203 -23.86 3.73 -5.54
C ALA A 203 -22.59 3.82 -4.67
N TRP A 204 -22.71 4.16 -3.38
CA TRP A 204 -21.55 4.29 -2.51
C TRP A 204 -20.95 2.95 -2.10
N ASN A 205 -21.77 1.96 -1.78
CA ASN A 205 -21.27 0.63 -1.46
C ASN A 205 -20.60 -0.01 -2.67
N ASP A 206 -21.16 0.21 -3.87
CA ASP A 206 -20.56 -0.23 -5.13
C ASP A 206 -19.21 0.46 -5.35
N TYR A 207 -19.12 1.77 -5.14
CA TYR A 207 -17.86 2.52 -5.25
C TYR A 207 -16.79 2.01 -4.26
N TYR A 208 -17.12 1.82 -2.99
CA TYR A 208 -16.17 1.28 -2.00
C TYR A 208 -15.77 -0.16 -2.31
N GLY A 209 -16.73 -0.99 -2.69
CA GLY A 209 -16.50 -2.34 -3.13
C GLY A 209 -15.47 -2.39 -4.26
N LEU A 210 -15.65 -1.55 -5.29
CA LEU A 210 -14.72 -1.44 -6.41
C LEU A 210 -13.36 -0.87 -6.00
N ALA A 211 -13.32 0.17 -5.18
CA ALA A 211 -12.07 0.80 -4.73
C ALA A 211 -11.20 -0.18 -3.90
N TYR A 212 -11.80 -0.88 -2.93
CA TYR A 212 -11.09 -1.92 -2.19
C TYR A 212 -10.71 -3.12 -3.06
N GLY A 213 -11.53 -3.46 -4.06
CA GLY A 213 -11.21 -4.49 -5.04
C GLY A 213 -9.97 -4.13 -5.87
N ALA A 214 -9.90 -2.89 -6.36
CA ALA A 214 -8.75 -2.36 -7.08
C ALA A 214 -7.49 -2.36 -6.21
N LEU A 215 -7.59 -1.93 -4.95
CA LEU A 215 -6.49 -2.02 -3.99
C LEU A 215 -6.00 -3.45 -3.72
N ALA A 216 -6.92 -4.40 -3.63
CA ALA A 216 -6.58 -5.81 -3.44
C ALA A 216 -5.77 -6.32 -4.63
N ILE A 217 -6.26 -6.07 -5.86
CA ILE A 217 -5.57 -6.42 -7.10
C ILE A 217 -4.20 -5.76 -7.14
N TYR A 218 -4.12 -4.45 -6.86
CA TYR A 218 -2.85 -3.72 -6.80
C TYR A 218 -1.88 -4.35 -5.79
N SER A 219 -2.36 -4.66 -4.58
CA SER A 219 -1.55 -5.32 -3.55
C SER A 219 -1.03 -6.68 -4.03
N PHE A 220 -1.80 -7.44 -4.80
CA PHE A 220 -1.33 -8.71 -5.35
C PHE A 220 -0.33 -8.57 -6.50
N LEU A 221 -0.44 -7.51 -7.31
CA LEU A 221 0.38 -7.31 -8.50
C LEU A 221 1.67 -6.54 -8.23
N HIS A 222 1.62 -5.50 -7.41
CA HIS A 222 2.75 -4.58 -7.22
C HIS A 222 3.76 -5.15 -6.24
N LYS A 223 4.98 -5.41 -6.71
CA LYS A 223 6.05 -5.94 -5.86
C LYS A 223 6.62 -4.85 -4.98
N THR A 224 6.92 -5.22 -3.74
CA THR A 224 7.58 -4.33 -2.78
C THR A 224 9.03 -4.03 -3.20
N PRO A 225 9.62 -2.89 -2.76
CA PRO A 225 11.03 -2.58 -3.00
C PRO A 225 11.98 -3.71 -2.58
N GLU A 226 11.69 -4.39 -1.48
CA GLU A 226 12.47 -5.50 -0.94
C GLU A 226 12.39 -6.75 -1.85
N GLU A 227 11.20 -7.08 -2.36
CA GLU A 227 11.02 -8.14 -3.36
C GLU A 227 11.75 -7.82 -4.67
N MET A 228 11.74 -6.56 -5.10
CA MET A 228 12.45 -6.09 -6.30
C MET A 228 13.96 -6.13 -6.11
N ALA A 229 14.48 -5.67 -4.98
CA ALA A 229 15.90 -5.72 -4.66
C ALA A 229 16.43 -7.16 -4.64
N ARG A 230 15.70 -8.08 -4.00
CA ARG A 230 16.04 -9.51 -4.05
C ARG A 230 16.01 -10.06 -5.48
N LYS A 231 15.02 -9.70 -6.29
CA LYS A 231 14.96 -10.13 -7.70
C LYS A 231 16.16 -9.61 -8.49
N GLY A 232 16.53 -8.34 -8.31
CA GLY A 232 17.70 -7.73 -8.93
C GLY A 232 18.99 -8.44 -8.55
N TYR A 233 19.18 -8.68 -7.25
CA TYR A 233 20.31 -9.45 -6.73
C TYR A 233 20.41 -10.86 -7.37
N MET A 234 19.30 -11.60 -7.46
CA MET A 234 19.29 -12.93 -8.09
C MET A 234 19.63 -12.89 -9.57
N LEU A 235 19.15 -11.89 -10.31
CA LEU A 235 19.46 -11.72 -11.73
C LEU A 235 20.94 -11.38 -11.95
N GLU A 236 21.52 -10.54 -11.10
CA GLU A 236 22.94 -10.22 -11.17
C GLU A 236 23.82 -11.43 -10.83
N GLN A 237 23.45 -12.22 -9.82
CA GLN A 237 24.12 -13.48 -9.50
C GLN A 237 24.04 -14.50 -10.64
N GLN A 238 22.86 -14.64 -11.28
CA GLN A 238 22.71 -15.49 -12.45
C GLN A 238 23.59 -15.05 -13.62
N ASN A 239 23.68 -13.73 -13.86
CA ASN A 239 24.53 -13.17 -14.90
C ASN A 239 26.02 -13.40 -14.62
N LYS A 240 26.46 -13.29 -13.35
CA LYS A 240 27.84 -13.60 -12.93
C LYS A 240 28.18 -15.08 -13.08
N LEU A 241 27.22 -15.96 -12.79
CA LEU A 241 27.38 -17.41 -12.99
C LEU A 241 27.29 -17.82 -14.46
N GLY A 242 26.93 -16.89 -15.36
CA GLY A 242 26.74 -17.16 -16.78
C GLY A 242 25.62 -18.16 -17.08
N ILE A 243 24.71 -18.35 -16.14
CA ILE A 243 23.54 -19.22 -16.30
C ILE A 243 22.43 -18.36 -16.90
N ARG A 244 22.22 -18.47 -18.22
CA ARG A 244 21.10 -17.82 -18.91
C ARG A 244 19.99 -18.84 -19.14
N PHE A 245 18.85 -18.60 -18.52
CA PHE A 245 17.60 -19.30 -18.82
C PHE A 245 16.90 -18.52 -19.94
N ASP A 246 17.13 -18.92 -21.18
CA ASP A 246 16.39 -18.37 -22.31
C ASP A 246 15.16 -19.26 -22.54
N ILE A 247 13.98 -18.69 -22.26
CA ILE A 247 12.71 -19.27 -22.66
C ILE A 247 12.38 -18.64 -24.01
N ASN A 248 12.65 -19.38 -25.08
CA ASN A 248 12.32 -18.95 -26.42
C ASN A 248 10.78 -18.79 -26.52
N PRO A 249 10.22 -17.75 -27.17
CA PRO A 249 8.77 -17.60 -27.37
C PRO A 249 8.08 -18.82 -28.00
N ALA A 250 8.83 -19.73 -28.64
CA ALA A 250 8.35 -21.02 -29.13
C ALA A 250 8.12 -22.09 -28.02
N GLY A 251 8.28 -21.78 -26.73
CA GLY A 251 8.05 -22.71 -25.62
C GLY A 251 9.19 -23.69 -25.34
N HIS A 252 10.32 -23.57 -26.04
CA HIS A 252 11.52 -24.36 -25.77
C HIS A 252 12.42 -23.65 -24.75
N SER A 253 12.59 -24.26 -23.57
CA SER A 253 13.59 -23.83 -22.59
C SER A 253 14.96 -24.37 -22.99
N LYS A 254 15.93 -23.50 -23.29
CA LYS A 254 17.35 -23.89 -23.37
C LYS A 254 18.07 -23.39 -22.12
N ILE A 255 18.72 -24.31 -21.41
CA ILE A 255 19.64 -23.98 -20.31
C ILE A 255 21.03 -23.89 -20.92
N ALA A 256 21.59 -22.69 -21.04
CA ALA A 256 22.96 -22.50 -21.46
C ALA A 256 23.82 -22.15 -20.23
N LEU A 257 24.83 -22.97 -19.97
CA LEU A 257 25.86 -22.73 -18.96
C LEU A 257 27.04 -22.08 -19.66
N VAL A 258 27.07 -20.74 -19.68
CA VAL A 258 28.15 -19.99 -20.32
C VAL A 258 29.18 -19.67 -19.23
N ARG A 259 30.17 -20.54 -19.06
CA ARG A 259 31.27 -20.25 -18.13
C ARG A 259 32.21 -19.23 -18.78
N SER A 260 32.13 -17.95 -18.42
CA SER A 260 33.13 -16.96 -18.84
C SER A 260 34.41 -17.18 -18.05
N PHE A 261 35.47 -17.64 -18.73
CA PHE A 261 36.84 -17.60 -18.21
C PHE A 261 37.44 -16.23 -18.49
#